data_AF-A0A497BB36-F1
#
_entry.id   AF-A0A497BB36-F1
#
_cell.length_a   1.000
_cell.length_b   1.000
_cell.length_c   1.000
_cell.angle_alpha   90.00
_cell.angle_beta   90.00
_cell.angle_gamma   90.00
#
_symmetry.space_group_name_H-M   'P 1'
#
loop_
_entity.id
_entity.type
_entity.pdbx_description
1 polymer ?
#
loop_
_entity_poly.entity_id
_entity_poly.type
_entity_poly.pdbx_seq_one_letter_code
_entity_poly.pdbx_strand_id
1 'polypeptide(L)'
;MNKAISTRIWAIAGVGMAVVAGLGLLLAFLGRGPTKPSSAIPPPSQPDDPIVASVDGSAISQLSWQEAVLLDQVLSGLAGQSAPTPDETLQRLINEELVLQATSEQEPTAEQVETQIAALQQAWGVGEDAVTVALERVGLTHAAFEQAIGRLLKAQAGLSSLENQGHDTAAWLEKQRASADIQIFESAAVLPVPTTQSSPIPTSVPSPLPTPAAETPAATPTFVLATALPLPAPPLADLEFAPDFTLERAGGGVLTLTEQLAQGPVVLVFFQKCG
;
A
#
# COMPACT_ATOMS: atom_id res chain seq x y z
N MET A 1 5.82 7.30 37.75
CA MET A 1 5.09 6.29 36.96
C MET A 1 4.35 7.00 35.85
N ASN A 2 5.04 7.28 34.74
CA ASN A 2 4.42 7.88 33.56
C ASN A 2 4.65 6.90 32.40
N LYS A 3 3.59 6.24 31.93
CA LYS A 3 3.59 5.50 30.67
C LYS A 3 3.64 6.53 29.54
N ALA A 4 4.82 6.76 28.98
CA ALA A 4 4.94 7.37 27.67
C ALA A 4 4.59 6.28 26.64
N ILE A 5 3.35 6.30 26.16
CA ILE A 5 2.90 5.41 25.09
C ILE A 5 3.52 5.92 23.79
N SER A 6 4.17 5.00 23.09
CA SER A 6 5.00 5.20 21.92
C SER A 6 4.25 5.89 20.77
N THR A 7 4.59 7.15 20.49
CA THR A 7 4.11 7.99 19.39
C THR A 7 4.65 7.58 18.00
N ARG A 8 5.20 6.37 17.85
CA ARG A 8 5.96 5.97 16.64
C ARG A 8 5.20 5.13 15.62
N ILE A 9 3.90 4.86 15.82
CA ILE A 9 3.11 4.04 14.87
C ILE A 9 2.36 4.90 13.83
N TRP A 10 2.25 6.23 14.02
CA TRP A 10 1.41 7.08 13.15
C TRP A 10 2.13 7.79 11.98
N ALA A 11 3.41 7.52 11.74
CA ALA A 11 4.16 8.17 10.67
C ALA A 11 3.75 7.72 9.24
N ILE A 12 2.94 6.67 9.09
CA ILE A 12 2.58 6.12 7.77
C ILE A 12 1.28 6.71 7.21
N ALA A 13 0.45 7.37 8.02
CA ALA A 13 -0.73 8.10 7.52
C ALA A 13 -0.42 9.54 7.06
N GLY A 14 0.80 10.05 7.31
CA GLY A 14 1.15 11.46 7.12
C GLY A 14 1.92 11.84 5.84
N VAL A 15 2.35 10.87 5.02
CA VAL A 15 3.22 11.18 3.85
C VAL A 15 2.41 11.50 2.56
N GLY A 16 1.09 11.38 2.60
CA GLY A 16 0.20 11.75 1.48
C GLY A 16 -0.31 13.20 1.48
N MET A 17 0.18 14.07 2.36
CA MET A 17 -0.40 15.41 2.62
C MET A 17 0.45 16.57 2.04
N ALA A 18 0.85 16.48 0.76
CA ALA A 18 1.65 17.54 0.11
C ALA A 18 1.20 17.98 -1.29
N VAL A 19 0.02 17.58 -1.80
CA VAL A 19 -0.45 18.01 -3.14
C VAL A 19 -1.86 18.63 -3.17
N VAL A 20 -2.56 18.74 -2.03
CA VAL A 20 -3.96 19.22 -2.02
C VAL A 20 -4.05 20.69 -1.60
N ALA A 21 -3.62 21.60 -2.47
CA ALA A 21 -3.82 23.05 -2.30
C ALA A 21 -4.56 23.72 -3.48
N GLY A 22 -5.17 22.94 -4.38
CA GLY A 22 -5.64 23.46 -5.68
C GLY A 22 -7.13 23.39 -6.00
N LEU A 23 -8.00 22.78 -5.18
CA LEU A 23 -9.34 22.38 -5.64
C LEU A 23 -10.49 22.87 -4.75
N GLY A 24 -10.45 24.13 -4.34
CA GLY A 24 -11.37 24.71 -3.36
C GLY A 24 -12.55 25.54 -3.89
N LEU A 25 -12.92 25.52 -5.18
CA LEU A 25 -13.84 26.55 -5.70
C LEU A 25 -14.91 26.13 -6.74
N LEU A 26 -15.47 24.91 -6.71
CA LEU A 26 -16.46 24.56 -7.75
C LEU A 26 -17.61 23.61 -7.36
N LEU A 27 -18.11 23.64 -6.12
CA LEU A 27 -19.32 22.86 -5.75
C LEU A 27 -20.37 23.70 -5.01
N ALA A 28 -20.59 24.93 -5.48
CA ALA A 28 -21.86 25.61 -5.28
C ALA A 28 -22.70 25.39 -6.53
N PHE A 29 -23.90 24.82 -6.36
CA PHE A 29 -24.93 24.50 -7.36
C PHE A 29 -24.83 23.13 -8.04
N LEU A 30 -25.66 22.20 -7.56
CA LEU A 30 -26.53 21.24 -8.30
C LEU A 30 -27.05 20.28 -7.21
N GLY A 31 -28.32 20.10 -6.90
CA GLY A 31 -29.54 20.17 -7.70
C GLY A 31 -30.36 18.91 -7.38
N ARG A 32 -31.19 19.00 -6.33
CA ARG A 32 -32.01 17.92 -5.73
C ARG A 32 -32.94 17.25 -6.75
N GLY A 33 -33.04 15.92 -6.72
CA GLY A 33 -34.13 15.15 -7.33
C GLY A 33 -34.51 13.95 -6.46
N PRO A 34 -35.77 13.79 -6.01
CA PRO A 34 -36.21 12.65 -5.23
C PRO A 34 -36.69 11.50 -6.14
N THR A 35 -36.07 10.33 -6.05
CA THR A 35 -36.58 9.09 -6.66
C THR A 35 -37.27 8.22 -5.61
N LYS A 36 -38.43 7.72 -6.02
CA LYS A 36 -39.43 6.96 -5.25
C LYS A 36 -38.96 5.51 -5.07
N PRO A 37 -39.03 4.91 -3.87
CA PRO A 37 -38.67 3.51 -3.70
C PRO A 37 -39.71 2.60 -4.35
N SER A 38 -39.24 1.74 -5.27
CA SER A 38 -40.00 0.63 -5.84
C SER A 38 -39.74 -0.60 -4.96
N SER A 39 -40.78 -1.14 -4.32
CA SER A 39 -40.69 -2.42 -3.60
C SER A 39 -40.49 -3.55 -4.60
N ALA A 40 -39.27 -4.07 -4.65
CA ALA A 40 -38.93 -5.29 -5.37
C ALA A 40 -38.99 -6.51 -4.43
N ILE A 41 -39.43 -7.62 -5.02
CA ILE A 41 -39.53 -8.98 -4.48
C ILE A 41 -38.20 -9.40 -3.83
N PRO A 42 -38.19 -10.12 -2.69
CA PRO A 42 -36.96 -10.55 -2.05
C PRO A 42 -36.18 -11.51 -2.98
N PRO A 43 -34.92 -11.20 -3.35
CA PRO A 43 -34.07 -12.10 -4.12
C PRO A 43 -33.76 -13.37 -3.32
N PRO A 44 -33.34 -14.48 -3.99
CA PRO A 44 -32.88 -15.67 -3.30
C PRO A 44 -31.75 -15.31 -2.33
N SER A 45 -31.80 -15.86 -1.11
CA SER A 45 -30.77 -15.69 -0.07
C SER A 45 -29.39 -15.97 -0.67
N GLN A 46 -28.64 -14.91 -0.95
CA GLN A 46 -27.23 -15.03 -1.30
C GLN A 46 -26.54 -15.72 -0.12
N PRO A 47 -25.50 -16.55 -0.36
CA PRO A 47 -24.68 -17.04 0.74
C PRO A 47 -24.19 -15.84 1.54
N ASP A 48 -24.47 -15.84 2.85
CA ASP A 48 -24.09 -14.74 3.73
C ASP A 48 -22.56 -14.59 3.69
N ASP A 49 -22.08 -13.47 3.13
CA ASP A 49 -20.66 -13.11 3.14
C ASP A 49 -20.23 -12.94 4.61
N PRO A 50 -19.25 -13.72 5.11
CA PRO A 50 -18.86 -13.66 6.50
C PRO A 50 -18.46 -12.24 6.91
N ILE A 51 -18.85 -11.82 8.11
CA ILE A 51 -18.49 -10.51 8.65
C ILE A 51 -17.13 -10.63 9.33
N VAL A 52 -16.16 -9.79 8.97
CA VAL A 52 -14.82 -9.75 9.59
C VAL A 52 -14.77 -8.74 10.72
N ALA A 53 -15.47 -7.61 10.58
CA ALA A 53 -15.64 -6.64 11.64
C ALA A 53 -17.00 -5.95 11.55
N SER A 54 -17.45 -5.34 12.65
CA SER A 54 -18.61 -4.45 12.69
C SER A 54 -18.24 -3.18 13.45
N VAL A 55 -18.75 -2.04 12.99
CA VAL A 55 -18.56 -0.71 13.60
C VAL A 55 -19.94 -0.07 13.80
N ASP A 56 -20.41 0.03 15.03
CA ASP A 56 -21.76 0.54 15.36
C ASP A 56 -22.90 -0.13 14.55
N GLY A 57 -22.71 -1.41 14.22
CA GLY A 57 -23.64 -2.20 13.41
C GLY A 57 -23.42 -2.15 11.89
N SER A 58 -22.53 -1.28 11.38
CA SER A 58 -22.04 -1.39 9.99
C SER A 58 -21.09 -2.57 9.86
N ALA A 59 -21.48 -3.57 9.07
CA ALA A 59 -20.65 -4.73 8.81
C ALA A 59 -19.56 -4.44 7.76
N ILE A 60 -18.33 -4.83 8.07
CA ILE A 60 -17.22 -4.99 7.12
C ILE A 60 -17.17 -6.46 6.74
N SER A 61 -17.57 -6.74 5.50
CA SER A 61 -17.67 -8.11 4.99
C SER A 61 -16.30 -8.67 4.61
N GLN A 62 -16.16 -9.99 4.61
CA GLN A 62 -14.91 -10.67 4.29
C GLN A 62 -14.46 -10.38 2.87
N LEU A 63 -15.39 -10.37 1.90
CA LEU A 63 -15.07 -9.98 0.53
C LEU A 63 -14.51 -8.56 0.45
N SER A 64 -15.17 -7.58 1.08
CA SER A 64 -14.73 -6.18 1.04
C SER A 64 -13.34 -5.96 1.66
N TRP A 65 -13.05 -6.67 2.75
CA TRP A 65 -11.73 -6.64 3.38
C TRP A 65 -10.66 -7.30 2.51
N GLN A 66 -10.95 -8.46 1.90
CA GLN A 66 -10.03 -9.12 0.97
C GLN A 66 -9.72 -8.26 -0.25
N GLU A 67 -10.73 -7.66 -0.86
CA GLU A 67 -10.56 -6.73 -1.98
C GLU A 67 -9.66 -5.55 -1.60
N ALA A 68 -9.86 -4.98 -0.41
CA ALA A 68 -9.01 -3.90 0.10
C ALA A 68 -7.55 -4.34 0.33
N VAL A 69 -7.32 -5.56 0.84
CA VAL A 69 -5.96 -6.10 1.03
C VAL A 69 -5.27 -6.33 -0.31
N LEU A 70 -5.96 -6.91 -1.29
CA LEU A 70 -5.43 -7.11 -2.64
C LEU A 70 -5.14 -5.77 -3.33
N LEU A 71 -6.03 -4.80 -3.15
CA LEU A 71 -5.83 -3.47 -3.70
C LEU A 71 -4.60 -2.80 -3.07
N ASP A 72 -4.44 -2.87 -1.75
CA ASP A 72 -3.26 -2.35 -1.06
C ASP A 72 -1.96 -2.99 -1.56
N GLN A 73 -2.00 -4.29 -1.85
CA GLN A 73 -0.86 -5.00 -2.44
C GLN A 73 -0.53 -4.49 -3.86
N VAL A 74 -1.54 -4.27 -4.69
CA VAL A 74 -1.37 -3.72 -6.05
C VAL A 74 -0.80 -2.30 -5.98
N LEU A 75 -1.42 -1.42 -5.19
CA LEU A 75 -1.02 -0.01 -5.11
C LEU A 75 0.39 0.14 -4.54
N SER A 76 0.73 -0.63 -3.51
CA SER A 76 2.08 -0.62 -2.93
C SER A 76 3.12 -1.18 -3.90
N GLY A 77 2.76 -2.23 -4.66
CA GLY A 77 3.61 -2.78 -5.71
C GLY A 77 3.90 -1.77 -6.83
N LEU A 78 2.89 -1.02 -7.28
CA LEU A 78 3.04 0.06 -8.27
C LEU A 78 3.89 1.22 -7.73
N ALA A 79 3.75 1.53 -6.44
CA ALA A 79 4.52 2.58 -5.77
C ALA A 79 5.96 2.15 -5.37
N GLY A 80 6.32 0.87 -5.51
CA GLY A 80 7.60 0.33 -5.04
C GLY A 80 7.73 0.31 -3.51
N GLN A 81 6.61 0.25 -2.79
CA GLN A 81 6.54 0.25 -1.33
C GLN A 81 6.12 -1.11 -0.78
N SER A 82 6.40 -1.35 0.49
CA SER A 82 5.86 -2.52 1.19
C SER A 82 4.36 -2.35 1.40
N ALA A 83 3.59 -3.39 1.07
CA ALA A 83 2.16 -3.40 1.31
C ALA A 83 1.84 -3.43 2.81
N PRO A 84 0.78 -2.74 3.26
CA PRO A 84 0.19 -2.94 4.58
C PRO A 84 -0.11 -4.41 4.84
N THR A 85 0.01 -4.80 6.09
CA THR A 85 -0.46 -6.11 6.56
C THR A 85 -1.99 -6.18 6.54
N PRO A 86 -2.59 -7.38 6.46
CA PRO A 86 -4.05 -7.53 6.46
C PRO A 86 -4.75 -6.91 7.69
N ASP A 87 -4.10 -6.99 8.86
CA ASP A 87 -4.59 -6.35 10.10
C ASP A 87 -4.55 -4.81 10.00
N GLU A 88 -3.48 -4.23 9.43
CA GLU A 88 -3.41 -2.78 9.20
C GLU A 88 -4.47 -2.31 8.20
N THR A 89 -4.72 -3.08 7.14
CA THR A 89 -5.81 -2.81 6.20
C THR A 89 -7.18 -2.87 6.91
N LEU A 90 -7.42 -3.86 7.77
CA LEU A 90 -8.67 -3.93 8.54
C LEU A 90 -8.85 -2.72 9.47
N GLN A 91 -7.79 -2.34 10.19
CA GLN A 91 -7.80 -1.15 11.05
C GLN A 91 -8.05 0.14 10.26
N ARG A 92 -7.53 0.24 9.04
CA ARG A 92 -7.85 1.36 8.13
C ARG A 92 -9.33 1.36 7.76
N LEU A 93 -9.91 0.22 7.36
CA LEU A 93 -11.33 0.14 6.99
C LEU A 93 -12.26 0.50 8.14
N ILE A 94 -11.92 0.08 9.37
CA ILE A 94 -12.65 0.46 10.60
C ILE A 94 -12.63 1.98 10.79
N ASN A 95 -11.46 2.62 10.64
CA ASN A 95 -11.35 4.07 10.75
C ASN A 95 -12.13 4.80 9.68
N GLU A 96 -12.07 4.30 8.46
CA GLU A 96 -12.82 4.85 7.33
C GLU A 96 -14.31 4.81 7.63
N GLU A 97 -14.81 3.69 8.14
CA GLU A 97 -16.22 3.55 8.52
C GLU A 97 -16.62 4.51 9.64
N LEU A 98 -15.79 4.68 10.69
CA LEU A 98 -16.03 5.65 11.76
C LEU A 98 -16.18 7.09 11.21
N VAL A 99 -15.33 7.47 10.26
CA VAL A 99 -15.41 8.78 9.62
C VAL A 99 -16.67 8.91 8.77
N LEU A 100 -16.96 7.90 7.95
CA LEU A 100 -18.12 7.87 7.06
C LEU A 100 -19.46 7.89 7.82
N GLN A 101 -19.52 7.31 9.02
CA GLN A 101 -20.71 7.37 9.87
C GLN A 101 -20.87 8.72 10.55
N ALA A 102 -19.77 9.35 10.97
CA ALA A 102 -19.82 10.62 11.69
C ALA A 102 -20.02 11.83 10.77
N THR A 103 -19.71 11.69 9.48
CA THR A 103 -19.75 12.79 8.51
C THR A 103 -20.71 12.47 7.37
N SER A 104 -21.56 13.42 7.02
CA SER A 104 -22.48 13.30 5.89
C SER A 104 -21.89 13.96 4.65
N GLU A 105 -20.73 13.45 4.21
CA GLU A 105 -20.07 13.96 3.03
C GLU A 105 -20.80 13.55 1.75
N GLN A 106 -20.75 14.44 0.77
CA GLN A 106 -21.29 14.18 -0.56
C GLN A 106 -20.50 13.04 -1.22
N GLU A 107 -21.22 12.18 -1.95
CA GLU A 107 -20.57 11.13 -2.74
C GLU A 107 -19.71 11.74 -3.86
N PRO A 108 -18.45 11.31 -4.02
CA PRO A 108 -17.59 11.81 -5.09
C PRO A 108 -18.19 11.54 -6.46
N THR A 109 -18.02 12.47 -7.39
CA THR A 109 -18.41 12.26 -8.78
C THR A 109 -17.44 11.31 -9.47
N ALA A 110 -17.89 10.64 -10.53
CA ALA A 110 -17.01 9.81 -11.36
C ALA A 110 -15.80 10.59 -11.88
N GLU A 111 -15.99 11.87 -12.27
CA GLU A 111 -14.90 12.74 -12.70
C GLU A 111 -13.86 12.99 -11.60
N GLN A 112 -14.28 13.14 -10.34
CA GLN A 112 -13.36 13.29 -9.21
C GLN A 112 -12.56 12.01 -8.96
N VAL A 113 -13.21 10.85 -9.07
CA VAL A 113 -12.56 9.54 -8.94
C VAL A 113 -11.51 9.36 -10.03
N GLU A 114 -11.86 9.59 -11.30
CA GLU A 114 -10.95 9.49 -12.43
C GLU A 114 -9.78 10.48 -12.32
N THR A 115 -10.04 11.72 -11.90
CA THR A 115 -8.99 12.72 -11.66
C THR A 115 -8.02 12.23 -10.58
N GLN A 116 -8.52 11.64 -9.51
CA GLN A 116 -7.68 11.09 -8.45
C GLN A 116 -6.86 9.89 -8.94
N ILE A 117 -7.45 8.99 -9.73
CA ILE A 117 -6.75 7.85 -10.33
C ILE A 117 -5.62 8.34 -11.24
N ALA A 118 -5.89 9.30 -12.11
CA ALA A 118 -4.88 9.89 -13.00
C ALA A 118 -3.73 10.56 -12.21
N ALA A 119 -4.04 11.26 -11.11
CA ALA A 119 -3.03 11.86 -10.25
C ALA A 119 -2.13 10.81 -9.58
N LEU A 120 -2.71 9.69 -9.13
CA LEU A 120 -1.95 8.56 -8.55
C LEU A 120 -1.04 7.92 -9.60
N GLN A 121 -1.56 7.64 -10.80
CA GLN A 121 -0.80 7.11 -11.92
C GLN A 121 0.41 8.00 -12.28
N GLN A 122 0.18 9.30 -12.37
CA GLN A 122 1.23 10.29 -12.63
C GLN A 122 2.28 10.30 -11.52
N ALA A 123 1.87 10.23 -10.24
CA ALA A 123 2.79 10.22 -9.10
C ALA A 123 3.70 8.99 -9.09
N TRP A 124 3.20 7.83 -9.54
CA TRP A 124 3.98 6.60 -9.65
C TRP A 124 4.72 6.45 -10.99
N GLY A 125 4.48 7.34 -11.95
CA GLY A 125 5.03 7.23 -13.30
C GLY A 125 4.53 5.99 -14.06
N VAL A 126 3.31 5.54 -13.76
CA VAL A 126 2.67 4.38 -14.39
C VAL A 126 1.52 4.85 -15.29
N GLY A 127 1.30 4.15 -16.40
CA GLY A 127 0.14 4.38 -17.27
C GLY A 127 -1.08 3.55 -16.86
N GLU A 128 -2.25 3.89 -17.41
CA GLU A 128 -3.52 3.19 -17.20
C GLU A 128 -3.41 1.69 -17.50
N ASP A 129 -2.79 1.31 -18.63
CA ASP A 129 -2.57 -0.09 -19.00
C ASP A 129 -1.83 -0.89 -17.91
N ALA A 130 -0.86 -0.27 -17.23
CA ALA A 130 -0.10 -0.92 -16.17
C ALA A 130 -0.96 -1.14 -14.92
N VAL A 131 -1.84 -0.19 -14.60
CA VAL A 131 -2.80 -0.33 -13.49
C VAL A 131 -3.79 -1.45 -13.80
N THR A 132 -4.38 -1.45 -15.01
CA THR A 132 -5.32 -2.49 -15.44
C THR A 132 -4.70 -3.89 -15.37
N VAL A 133 -3.49 -4.06 -15.93
CA VAL A 133 -2.76 -5.34 -15.87
C VAL A 133 -2.46 -5.76 -14.43
N ALA A 134 -2.16 -4.81 -13.53
CA ALA A 134 -1.87 -5.11 -12.13
C ALA A 134 -3.13 -5.54 -11.35
N LEU A 135 -4.28 -4.88 -11.58
CA LEU A 135 -5.57 -5.25 -10.99
C LEU A 135 -6.02 -6.63 -11.48
N GLU A 136 -5.97 -6.89 -12.78
CA GLU A 136 -6.36 -8.17 -13.38
C GLU A 136 -5.52 -9.34 -12.83
N ARG A 137 -4.24 -9.12 -12.57
CA ARG A 137 -3.33 -10.14 -12.02
C ARG A 137 -3.79 -10.66 -10.66
N VAL A 138 -4.46 -9.84 -9.86
CA VAL A 138 -5.00 -10.21 -8.54
C VAL A 138 -6.51 -10.47 -8.58
N GLY A 139 -7.12 -10.49 -9.77
CA GLY A 139 -8.55 -10.73 -9.94
C GLY A 139 -9.44 -9.54 -9.56
N LEU A 140 -8.88 -8.33 -9.41
CA LEU A 140 -9.65 -7.12 -9.18
C LEU A 140 -10.10 -6.50 -10.50
N THR A 141 -11.26 -5.84 -10.46
CA THR A 141 -11.80 -5.10 -11.62
C THR A 141 -11.51 -3.61 -11.49
N HIS A 142 -11.53 -2.89 -12.61
CA HIS A 142 -11.41 -1.43 -12.60
C HIS A 142 -12.55 -0.77 -11.80
N ALA A 143 -13.78 -1.28 -11.89
CA ALA A 143 -14.91 -0.78 -11.12
C ALA A 143 -14.73 -0.93 -9.61
N ALA A 144 -14.15 -2.05 -9.14
CA ALA A 144 -13.84 -2.24 -7.72
C ALA A 144 -12.75 -1.24 -7.27
N PHE A 145 -11.78 -0.95 -8.13
CA PHE A 145 -10.76 0.07 -7.87
C PHE A 145 -11.37 1.48 -7.78
N GLU A 146 -12.20 1.89 -8.74
CA GLU A 146 -12.93 3.16 -8.70
C GLU A 146 -13.77 3.31 -7.43
N GLN A 147 -14.51 2.26 -7.06
CA GLN A 147 -15.34 2.27 -5.85
C GLN A 147 -14.49 2.46 -4.58
N ALA A 148 -13.34 1.79 -4.49
CA ALA A 148 -12.41 1.95 -3.37
C ALA A 148 -11.84 3.38 -3.30
N ILE A 149 -11.45 3.96 -4.44
CA ILE A 149 -10.98 5.36 -4.51
C ILE A 149 -12.10 6.33 -4.13
N GLY A 150 -13.33 6.12 -4.59
CA GLY A 150 -14.48 6.92 -4.21
C GLY A 150 -14.75 6.88 -2.69
N ARG A 151 -14.73 5.70 -2.09
CA ARG A 151 -14.91 5.54 -0.63
C ARG A 151 -13.80 6.28 0.14
N LEU A 152 -12.54 6.14 -0.30
CA LEU A 152 -11.39 6.84 0.27
C LEU A 152 -11.54 8.36 0.17
N LEU A 153 -11.90 8.90 -1.00
CA LEU A 153 -12.12 10.34 -1.20
C LEU A 153 -13.21 10.88 -0.27
N LYS A 154 -14.29 10.13 -0.07
CA LYS A 154 -15.36 10.50 0.85
C LYS A 154 -14.89 10.56 2.31
N ALA A 155 -14.09 9.59 2.74
CA ALA A 155 -13.50 9.61 4.08
C ALA A 155 -12.50 10.77 4.27
N GLN A 156 -11.68 11.07 3.24
CA GLN A 156 -10.78 12.22 3.25
C GLN A 156 -11.53 13.56 3.37
N ALA A 157 -12.65 13.70 2.65
CA ALA A 157 -13.53 14.86 2.78
C ALA A 157 -14.06 14.99 4.21
N GLY A 158 -14.47 13.88 4.83
CA GLY A 158 -14.98 13.86 6.21
C GLY A 158 -13.93 14.28 7.23
N LEU A 159 -12.70 13.77 7.09
CA LEU A 159 -11.57 14.18 7.93
C LEU A 159 -11.23 15.67 7.75
N SER A 160 -11.21 16.15 6.51
CA SER A 160 -10.97 17.57 6.21
C SER A 160 -12.06 18.47 6.78
N SER A 161 -13.32 18.01 6.73
CA SER A 161 -14.47 18.69 7.32
C SER A 161 -14.34 18.80 8.84
N LEU A 162 -13.90 17.75 9.52
CA LEU A 162 -13.61 17.75 10.97
C LEU A 162 -12.48 18.71 11.33
N GLU A 163 -11.39 18.71 10.56
CA GLU A 163 -10.26 19.61 10.76
C GLU A 163 -10.66 21.08 10.59
N ASN A 164 -11.46 21.39 9.56
CA ASN A 164 -12.01 22.74 9.33
C ASN A 164 -12.96 23.20 10.44
N GLN A 165 -13.53 22.27 11.20
CA GLN A 165 -14.32 22.55 12.42
C GLN A 165 -13.45 22.74 13.67
N GLY A 166 -12.11 22.64 13.53
CA GLY A 166 -11.15 22.80 14.61
C GLY A 166 -10.94 21.54 15.46
N HIS A 167 -11.36 20.37 14.97
CA HIS A 167 -11.08 19.10 15.64
C HIS A 167 -9.67 18.61 15.31
N ASP A 168 -8.92 18.19 16.34
CA ASP A 168 -7.75 17.33 16.16
C ASP A 168 -8.24 15.95 15.68
N THR A 169 -7.98 15.61 14.42
CA THR A 169 -8.50 14.40 13.76
C THR A 169 -7.98 13.12 14.42
N ALA A 170 -6.75 13.11 14.93
CA ALA A 170 -6.18 11.95 15.62
C ALA A 170 -6.83 11.74 16.99
N ALA A 171 -6.96 12.81 17.77
CA ALA A 171 -7.65 12.75 19.06
C ALA A 171 -9.14 12.42 18.89
N TRP A 172 -9.75 12.91 17.81
CA TRP A 172 -11.13 12.61 17.46
C TRP A 172 -11.30 11.13 17.09
N LEU A 173 -10.45 10.56 16.22
CA LEU A 173 -10.51 9.15 15.83
C LEU A 173 -10.30 8.22 17.03
N GLU A 174 -9.34 8.52 17.89
CA GLU A 174 -9.10 7.75 19.11
C GLU A 174 -10.32 7.78 20.04
N LYS A 175 -10.94 8.95 20.19
CA LYS A 175 -12.19 9.08 20.95
C LYS A 175 -13.33 8.28 20.32
N GLN A 176 -13.48 8.31 19.00
CA GLN A 176 -14.53 7.56 18.31
C GLN A 176 -14.33 6.05 18.46
N ARG A 177 -13.10 5.55 18.29
CA ARG A 177 -12.77 4.13 18.54
C ARG A 177 -13.10 3.69 19.96
N ALA A 178 -12.88 4.56 20.94
CA ALA A 178 -13.17 4.27 22.34
C ALA A 178 -14.68 4.28 22.66
N SER A 179 -15.50 4.96 21.86
CA SER A 179 -16.96 5.06 22.07
C SER A 179 -17.80 4.15 21.17
N ALA A 180 -17.28 3.76 20.00
CA ALA A 180 -17.99 2.91 19.05
C ALA A 180 -18.01 1.44 19.51
N ASP A 181 -19.08 0.73 19.17
CA ASP A 181 -19.14 -0.72 19.31
C ASP A 181 -18.39 -1.38 18.14
N ILE A 182 -17.12 -1.73 18.38
CA ILE A 182 -16.26 -2.38 17.40
C ILE A 182 -16.11 -3.86 17.75
N GLN A 183 -16.62 -4.73 16.88
CA GLN A 183 -16.53 -6.19 17.04
C GLN A 183 -15.68 -6.77 15.91
N ILE A 184 -14.60 -7.48 16.22
CA ILE A 184 -13.74 -8.18 15.24
C ILE A 184 -14.01 -9.68 15.35
N PHE A 185 -14.28 -10.34 14.23
CA PHE A 185 -14.61 -11.76 14.16
C PHE A 185 -13.42 -12.56 13.59
N GLU A 186 -12.58 -13.10 14.49
CA GLU A 186 -11.33 -13.82 14.12
C GLU A 186 -11.53 -14.99 13.16
N SER A 187 -12.67 -15.69 13.24
CA SER A 187 -12.94 -16.87 12.42
C SER A 187 -13.00 -16.58 10.91
N ALA A 188 -13.19 -15.32 10.50
CA ALA A 188 -13.24 -14.90 9.10
C ALA A 188 -11.93 -14.23 8.61
N ALA A 189 -11.02 -13.88 9.53
CA ALA A 189 -9.81 -13.11 9.24
C ALA A 189 -8.59 -13.97 8.83
N VAL A 190 -8.74 -15.29 8.70
CA VAL A 190 -7.66 -16.15 8.20
C VAL A 190 -7.69 -16.15 6.67
N LEU A 191 -6.84 -15.32 6.04
CA LEU A 191 -6.56 -15.48 4.62
C LEU A 191 -5.96 -16.87 4.41
N PRO A 192 -6.40 -17.65 3.39
CA PRO A 192 -5.72 -18.89 3.04
C PRO A 192 -4.30 -18.52 2.60
N VAL A 193 -3.33 -18.77 3.48
CA VAL A 193 -1.92 -18.68 3.11
C VAL A 193 -1.74 -19.67 1.97
N PRO A 194 -1.29 -19.25 0.77
CA PRO A 194 -1.01 -20.19 -0.29
C PRO A 194 0.06 -21.13 0.26
N THR A 195 -0.32 -22.38 0.53
CA THR A 195 0.62 -23.45 0.79
C THR A 195 1.56 -23.45 -0.39
N THR A 196 2.80 -23.05 -0.16
CA THR A 196 3.88 -23.16 -1.13
C THR A 196 4.00 -24.64 -1.45
N GLN A 197 3.29 -25.05 -2.50
CA GLN A 197 3.43 -26.35 -3.11
C GLN A 197 4.90 -26.42 -3.51
N SER A 198 5.69 -27.17 -2.74
CA SER A 198 7.09 -27.45 -3.03
C SER A 198 7.17 -27.92 -4.48
N SER A 199 7.54 -27.00 -5.38
CA SER A 199 7.87 -27.38 -6.74
C SER A 199 9.09 -28.29 -6.63
N PRO A 200 9.06 -29.50 -7.20
CA PRO A 200 10.23 -30.34 -7.24
C PRO A 200 11.35 -29.56 -7.94
N ILE A 201 12.50 -29.49 -7.27
CA ILE A 201 13.73 -28.87 -7.79
C ILE A 201 13.96 -29.43 -9.21
N PRO A 202 13.95 -28.59 -10.26
CA PRO A 202 14.27 -29.06 -11.60
C PRO A 202 15.72 -29.54 -11.60
N THR A 203 15.91 -30.85 -11.85
CA THR A 203 17.23 -31.44 -12.05
C THR A 203 17.83 -30.79 -13.30
N SER A 204 18.84 -29.95 -13.09
CA SER A 204 19.55 -29.28 -14.18
C SER A 204 20.34 -30.32 -14.96
N VAL A 205 19.87 -30.67 -16.16
CA VAL A 205 20.62 -31.47 -17.12
C VAL A 205 21.66 -30.55 -17.77
N PRO A 206 22.97 -30.84 -17.72
CA PRO A 206 23.98 -30.03 -18.39
C PRO A 206 23.83 -30.17 -19.91
N SER A 207 23.49 -29.05 -20.57
CA SER A 207 23.40 -28.96 -22.03
C SER A 207 24.78 -28.75 -22.65
N PRO A 208 25.12 -29.40 -23.79
CA PRO A 208 26.45 -29.34 -24.39
C PRO A 208 26.75 -27.99 -25.08
N LEU A 209 28.01 -27.61 -24.95
CA LEU A 209 28.69 -26.42 -25.47
C LEU A 209 28.63 -26.32 -27.02
N PRO A 210 28.15 -25.21 -27.62
CA PRO A 210 28.31 -24.98 -29.05
C PRO A 210 29.66 -24.33 -29.38
N THR A 211 30.33 -24.92 -30.38
CA THR A 211 31.56 -24.48 -31.04
C THR A 211 31.37 -23.16 -31.81
N PRO A 212 32.30 -22.17 -31.74
CA PRO A 212 32.23 -20.97 -32.57
C PRO A 212 32.95 -21.18 -33.93
N ALA A 213 32.28 -20.79 -35.01
CA ALA A 213 32.85 -20.68 -36.35
C ALA A 213 33.18 -19.22 -36.71
N ALA A 214 34.43 -19.01 -37.12
CA ALA A 214 34.96 -17.95 -38.00
C ALA A 214 34.06 -17.72 -39.23
N GLU A 215 33.99 -16.62 -39.99
CA GLU A 215 34.81 -15.42 -40.27
C GLU A 215 33.97 -14.56 -41.27
N THR A 216 33.97 -13.21 -41.30
CA THR A 216 34.47 -12.33 -42.40
C THR A 216 33.63 -11.01 -42.49
N PRO A 217 34.19 -9.84 -42.92
CA PRO A 217 33.71 -8.50 -42.54
C PRO A 217 33.12 -7.62 -43.68
N ALA A 218 32.44 -6.52 -43.31
CA ALA A 218 32.25 -5.22 -44.02
C ALA A 218 31.03 -4.50 -43.40
N ALA A 219 30.92 -3.19 -43.15
CA ALA A 219 31.73 -2.01 -43.45
C ALA A 219 31.52 -0.95 -42.34
N THR A 220 32.49 -0.05 -42.25
CA THR A 220 32.69 1.02 -41.26
C THR A 220 31.71 2.19 -41.39
N PRO A 221 31.22 2.73 -40.26
CA PRO A 221 31.21 4.19 -40.09
C PRO A 221 32.16 4.62 -38.96
N THR A 222 32.98 5.61 -39.27
CA THR A 222 33.97 6.24 -38.39
C THR A 222 33.27 6.99 -37.27
N PHE A 223 33.30 6.42 -36.05
CA PHE A 223 33.09 7.17 -34.82
C PHE A 223 34.45 7.37 -34.14
N VAL A 224 34.83 8.64 -33.98
CA VAL A 224 36.04 9.02 -33.25
C VAL A 224 35.74 8.88 -31.76
N LEU A 225 36.03 7.70 -31.20
CA LEU A 225 35.95 7.46 -29.77
C LEU A 225 37.28 7.86 -29.14
N ALA A 226 37.26 8.84 -28.25
CA ALA A 226 38.40 9.19 -27.41
C ALA A 226 38.82 7.94 -26.61
N THR A 227 40.04 7.45 -26.89
CA THR A 227 40.66 6.35 -26.17
C THR A 227 41.04 6.82 -24.77
N ALA A 228 40.15 6.64 -23.81
CA ALA A 228 40.56 6.55 -22.42
C ALA A 228 41.22 5.18 -22.22
N LEU A 229 42.51 5.17 -21.83
CA LEU A 229 43.20 3.94 -21.44
C LEU A 229 42.38 3.20 -20.36
N PRO A 230 42.27 1.87 -20.42
CA PRO A 230 41.78 1.11 -19.29
C PRO A 230 42.78 1.29 -18.14
N LEU A 231 42.34 2.00 -17.11
CA LEU A 231 43.06 2.07 -15.85
C LEU A 231 43.09 0.65 -15.25
N PRO A 232 44.25 0.13 -14.81
CA PRO A 232 44.31 -1.18 -14.18
C PRO A 232 43.34 -1.23 -13.00
N ALA A 233 42.53 -2.29 -12.95
CA ALA A 233 41.69 -2.58 -11.79
C ALA A 233 42.58 -2.60 -10.54
N PRO A 234 42.22 -1.87 -9.46
CA PRO A 234 42.99 -1.92 -8.23
C PRO A 234 43.01 -3.37 -7.73
N PRO A 235 44.14 -3.84 -7.17
CA PRO A 235 44.18 -5.14 -6.53
C PRO A 235 43.09 -5.19 -5.45
N LEU A 236 42.42 -6.35 -5.33
CA LEU A 236 41.59 -6.73 -4.18
C LEU A 236 42.49 -6.86 -2.94
N ALA A 237 43.04 -5.74 -2.49
CA ALA A 237 43.72 -5.63 -1.22
C ALA A 237 42.63 -5.50 -0.16
N ASP A 238 42.59 -6.49 0.73
CA ASP A 238 41.86 -6.51 1.99
C ASP A 238 40.42 -5.99 1.92
N LEU A 239 39.47 -6.91 1.71
CA LEU A 239 38.09 -6.68 2.12
C LEU A 239 38.11 -6.50 3.65
N GLU A 240 38.32 -5.27 4.10
CA GLU A 240 38.25 -4.87 5.49
C GLU A 240 36.80 -5.08 5.91
N PHE A 241 36.54 -6.20 6.59
CA PHE A 241 35.24 -6.47 7.17
C PHE A 241 34.89 -5.31 8.11
N ALA A 242 33.69 -4.77 7.95
CA ALA A 242 33.21 -3.73 8.85
C ALA A 242 33.34 -4.23 10.31
N PRO A 243 33.92 -3.44 11.22
CA PRO A 243 34.06 -3.85 12.60
C PRO A 243 32.70 -4.16 13.20
N ASP A 244 32.63 -5.17 14.06
CA ASP A 244 31.42 -5.46 14.81
C ASP A 244 31.01 -4.21 15.61
N PHE A 245 29.74 -3.85 15.53
CA PHE A 245 29.22 -2.67 16.22
C PHE A 245 28.03 -3.05 17.08
N THR A 246 27.88 -2.30 18.15
CA THR A 246 26.79 -2.47 19.12
C THR A 246 25.81 -1.32 18.96
N LEU A 247 24.53 -1.63 18.78
CA LEU A 247 23.44 -0.65 18.76
C LEU A 247 22.62 -0.76 20.04
N GLU A 248 22.27 0.37 20.62
CA GLU A 248 21.28 0.42 21.70
C GLU A 248 19.86 0.28 21.12
N ARG A 249 19.05 -0.58 21.73
CA ARG A 249 17.64 -0.74 21.36
C ARG A 249 16.79 0.30 22.07
N ALA A 250 15.77 0.80 21.38
CA ALA A 250 14.83 1.78 21.93
C ALA A 250 14.04 1.28 23.17
N GLY A 251 13.98 -0.04 23.38
CA GLY A 251 13.37 -0.69 24.56
C GLY A 251 14.33 -0.98 25.71
N GLY A 252 15.58 -0.50 25.63
CA GLY A 252 16.67 -0.91 26.51
C GLY A 252 17.35 -2.19 26.04
N GLY A 253 18.63 -2.33 26.38
CA GLY A 253 19.49 -3.42 25.94
C GLY A 253 20.30 -3.08 24.69
N VAL A 254 21.26 -3.94 24.41
CA VAL A 254 22.21 -3.81 23.31
C VAL A 254 21.99 -4.92 22.29
N LEU A 255 22.29 -4.63 21.03
CA LEU A 255 22.31 -5.59 19.92
C LEU A 255 23.69 -5.52 19.29
N THR A 256 24.36 -6.66 19.17
CA THR A 256 25.63 -6.78 18.43
C THR A 256 25.36 -7.35 17.04
N LEU A 257 26.09 -6.89 16.03
CA LEU A 257 25.89 -7.35 14.67
C LEU A 257 26.20 -8.86 14.56
N THR A 258 27.24 -9.33 15.25
CA THR A 258 27.62 -10.75 15.27
C THR A 258 26.50 -11.66 15.77
N GLU A 259 25.81 -11.28 16.85
CA GLU A 259 24.70 -12.06 17.39
C GLU A 259 23.51 -12.12 16.44
N GLN A 260 23.23 -11.02 15.73
CA GLN A 260 22.14 -10.96 14.76
C GLN A 260 22.45 -11.78 13.50
N LEU A 261 23.70 -11.75 13.02
CA LEU A 261 24.15 -12.55 11.87
C LEU A 261 24.08 -14.06 12.15
N ALA A 262 24.24 -14.49 13.41
CA ALA A 262 24.08 -15.89 13.80
C ALA A 262 22.62 -16.39 13.68
N GLN A 263 21.65 -15.47 13.64
CA GLN A 263 20.21 -15.80 13.52
C GLN A 263 19.73 -15.78 12.06
N GLY A 264 20.52 -15.25 11.13
CA GLY A 264 20.22 -15.23 9.70
C GLY A 264 20.74 -13.98 8.97
N PRO A 265 20.37 -13.81 7.69
CA PRO A 265 20.74 -12.63 6.90
C PRO A 265 20.22 -11.32 7.54
N VAL A 266 21.06 -10.29 7.56
CA VAL A 266 20.75 -8.98 8.15
C VAL A 266 20.85 -7.89 7.10
N VAL A 267 19.85 -7.00 7.04
CA VAL A 267 19.84 -5.81 6.18
C VAL A 267 20.04 -4.57 7.06
N LEU A 268 21.05 -3.76 6.73
CA LEU A 268 21.31 -2.48 7.40
C LEU A 268 20.72 -1.34 6.58
N VAL A 269 19.90 -0.48 7.21
CA VAL A 269 19.30 0.69 6.59
C VAL A 269 19.80 1.94 7.32
N PHE A 270 20.40 2.87 6.57
CA PHE A 270 20.93 4.12 7.10
C PHE A 270 20.01 5.27 6.72
N PHE A 271 19.63 6.11 7.70
CA PHE A 271 18.84 7.32 7.46
C PHE A 271 19.69 8.54 7.76
N GLN A 272 19.82 9.45 6.80
CA GLN A 272 20.44 10.75 7.02
C GLN A 272 19.39 11.70 7.59
N LYS A 273 19.64 12.24 8.78
CA LYS A 273 18.79 13.28 9.36
C LYS A 273 19.22 14.62 8.76
N CYS A 274 18.38 15.23 7.91
CA CYS A 274 18.57 16.62 7.52
C CYS A 274 18.29 17.50 8.74
N GLY A 275 19.28 18.32 9.12
CA GLY A 275 19.17 19.31 10.19
C GLY A 275 18.59 20.62 9.69
#